data_AF-A0A821Z2P2-F1
#
_entry.id   AF-A0A821Z2P2-F1
#
_cell.length_a   1.000
_cell.length_b   1.000
_cell.length_c   1.000
_cell.angle_alpha   90.00
_cell.angle_beta   90.00
_cell.angle_gamma   90.00
#
_symmetry.space_group_name_H-M   'P 1'
#
loop_
_entity.id
_entity.type
_entity.pdbx_description
1 polymer ?
#
loop_
_entity_poly.entity_id
_entity_poly.type
_entity_poly.pdbx_seq_one_letter_code
_entity_poly.pdbx_strand_id
1 'polypeptide(L)' 'MQWDDSLNAGFSTAQQTWIGVNPNYVRINVAQQEKDETSVLNFYKRLIRLRKEHDLFTYGIYDLILSNHKQIYGYTRTSD' A
#
# COMPACT_ATOMS: atom_id res chain seq x y z
N MET A 1 -1.58 -12.63 7.72
CA MET A 1 -0.93 -12.07 6.51
C MET A 1 -1.32 -12.94 5.34
N GLN A 2 -1.52 -12.38 4.14
CA GLN A 2 -1.85 -13.15 2.93
C GLN A 2 -0.62 -13.16 2.02
N TRP A 3 0.23 -14.18 2.18
CA TRP A 3 1.50 -14.30 1.47
C TRP A 3 1.29 -14.82 0.04
N ASP A 4 0.50 -15.87 -0.13
CA ASP A 4 0.21 -16.49 -1.42
C ASP A 4 -1.22 -17.07 -1.44
N ASP A 5 -1.53 -17.90 -2.45
CA ASP A 5 -2.81 -18.58 -2.66
C ASP A 5 -2.88 -20.00 -2.09
N SER A 6 -1.87 -20.41 -1.30
CA SER A 6 -1.84 -21.72 -0.64
C SER A 6 -2.71 -21.75 0.62
N LEU A 7 -2.75 -22.90 1.30
CA LEU A 7 -3.49 -23.09 2.54
C LEU A 7 -3.23 -21.94 3.53
N ASN A 8 -4.31 -21.36 4.07
CA ASN A 8 -4.26 -20.19 4.96
C ASN A 8 -3.46 -19.01 4.39
N ALA A 9 -3.46 -18.82 3.07
CA ALA A 9 -2.70 -17.80 2.36
C ALA A 9 -1.20 -17.83 2.63
N GLY A 10 -0.63 -19.01 2.83
CA GLY A 10 0.79 -19.19 3.18
C GLY A 10 1.16 -18.70 4.59
N PHE A 11 0.18 -18.33 5.43
CA PHE A 11 0.43 -17.91 6.81
C PHE A 11 0.76 -19.08 7.74
N SER A 12 0.12 -20.24 7.53
CA SER A 12 0.30 -21.42 8.38
C SER A 12 -0.04 -22.69 7.62
N THR A 13 0.69 -23.77 7.91
CA THR A 13 0.41 -25.11 7.39
C THR A 13 -0.60 -25.90 8.24
N ALA A 14 -1.00 -25.38 9.40
CA ALA A 14 -2.01 -26.00 10.24
C ALA A 14 -3.38 -26.02 9.55
N GLN A 15 -4.25 -26.98 9.89
CA GLN A 15 -5.58 -27.07 9.29
C GLN A 15 -6.46 -25.85 9.61
N GLN A 16 -6.29 -25.25 10.79
CA GLN A 16 -7.03 -24.06 11.22
C GLN A 16 -6.08 -23.08 11.91
N THR A 17 -6.28 -21.79 11.61
CA THR A 17 -5.62 -20.67 12.29
C THR A 17 -6.49 -20.15 13.42
N TRP A 18 -5.88 -19.48 14.40
CA TRP A 18 -6.59 -18.91 15.56
C TRP A 18 -7.67 -17.88 15.17
N ILE A 19 -7.48 -17.21 14.03
CA ILE A 19 -8.47 -16.36 13.36
C ILE A 19 -8.53 -16.77 11.90
N GLY A 20 -9.74 -16.81 11.32
CA GLY A 20 -9.93 -17.18 9.92
C GLY A 20 -9.23 -16.22 8.95
N VAL A 21 -8.64 -16.76 7.89
CA VAL A 21 -8.06 -15.97 6.79
C VAL A 21 -9.20 -15.48 5.90
N ASN A 22 -9.14 -14.22 5.44
CA ASN A 22 -10.16 -13.67 4.55
C ASN A 22 -10.17 -14.48 3.23
N PRO A 23 -11.32 -15.01 2.78
CA PRO A 23 -11.42 -15.83 1.57
C PRO A 23 -10.87 -15.19 0.29
N ASN A 24 -10.70 -13.87 0.24
CA ASN A 24 -10.15 -13.17 -0.92
C ASN A 24 -8.64 -13.39 -1.16
N TYR A 25 -7.94 -14.14 -0.29
CA TYR A 25 -6.50 -14.36 -0.39
C TYR A 25 -6.05 -15.01 -1.71
N VAL A 26 -6.93 -15.79 -2.35
CA VAL A 26 -6.69 -16.37 -3.68
C VAL A 26 -6.54 -15.33 -4.80
N ARG A 27 -6.98 -14.08 -4.57
CA ARG A 27 -6.86 -12.95 -5.50
C ARG A 27 -6.04 -11.78 -4.95
N ILE A 28 -5.91 -11.68 -3.62
CA ILE A 28 -5.23 -10.57 -2.94
C ILE A 28 -4.18 -11.19 -2.03
N ASN A 29 -2.95 -11.34 -2.52
CA ASN A 29 -1.82 -11.81 -1.74
C ASN A 29 -0.51 -11.18 -2.23
N VAL A 30 0.55 -11.31 -1.44
CA VAL A 30 1.87 -10.72 -1.75
C VAL A 30 2.44 -11.31 -3.04
N ALA A 31 2.48 -12.63 -3.17
CA ALA A 31 3.10 -13.31 -4.31
C ALA A 31 2.49 -12.88 -5.67
N GLN A 32 1.18 -12.66 -5.72
CA GLN A 32 0.51 -12.14 -6.90
C GLN A 32 0.81 -10.66 -7.12
N GLN A 33 0.72 -9.84 -6.07
CA GLN A 33 0.96 -8.40 -6.18
C GLN A 33 2.42 -8.05 -6.49
N GLU A 34 3.39 -8.87 -6.10
CA GLU A 34 4.80 -8.65 -6.42
C GLU A 34 5.07 -8.75 -7.93
N LYS A 35 4.36 -9.64 -8.63
CA LYS A 35 4.50 -9.86 -10.08
C LYS A 35 3.74 -8.82 -10.92
N ASP A 36 2.69 -8.23 -10.36
CA ASP A 36 1.89 -7.21 -11.04
C ASP A 36 2.46 -5.81 -10.78
N GLU A 37 3.06 -5.20 -11.81
CA GLU A 37 3.65 -3.86 -11.73
C GLU A 37 2.63 -2.77 -11.37
N THR A 38 1.35 -2.98 -11.66
CA THR A 38 0.25 -2.04 -11.38
C THR A 38 -0.43 -2.30 -10.03
N SER A 39 0.04 -3.29 -9.26
CA SER A 39 -0.54 -3.68 -7.98
C SER A 39 -0.44 -2.58 -6.91
N VAL A 40 -1.27 -2.70 -5.89
CA VAL A 40 -1.21 -1.85 -4.69
C VAL A 40 0.17 -1.95 -4.03
N LEU A 41 0.73 -3.16 -3.88
CA LEU A 41 2.08 -3.36 -3.32
C LEU A 41 3.15 -2.59 -4.09
N ASN A 42 3.19 -2.73 -5.41
CA ASN A 42 4.20 -2.08 -6.24
C ASN A 42 3.97 -0.57 -6.34
N PHE A 43 2.72 -0.10 -6.29
CA PHE A 43 2.39 1.32 -6.12
C PHE A 43 2.96 1.89 -4.82
N TYR A 44 2.78 1.20 -3.68
CA TYR A 44 3.37 1.61 -2.41
C TYR A 44 4.90 1.59 -2.42
N LYS A 45 5.54 0.58 -3.04
CA LYS A 45 7.00 0.54 -3.23
C LYS A 45 7.48 1.79 -3.98
N ARG A 46 6.79 2.19 -5.06
CA ARG A 46 7.10 3.43 -5.81
C ARG A 46 6.91 4.69 -4.98
N LEU A 47 5.82 4.81 -4.22
CA LEU A 47 5.58 5.98 -3.34
C LEU A 47 6.64 6.11 -2.24
N ILE A 48 7.02 4.99 -1.61
CA ILE A 48 8.07 4.98 -0.58
C ILE A 48 9.41 5.39 -1.18
N ARG A 49 9.73 4.87 -2.38
CA ARG A 49 10.93 5.27 -3.12
C ARG A 49 10.95 6.77 -3.40
N LEU A 50 9.87 7.32 -3.96
CA LEU A 50 9.71 8.75 -4.22
C LEU A 50 9.91 9.58 -2.94
N ARG A 51 9.33 9.16 -1.81
CA ARG A 51 9.49 9.84 -0.52
C ARG A 51 10.93 9.82 0.00
N LYS A 52 11.68 8.75 -0.26
CA LYS A 52 13.07 8.59 0.17
C LYS A 52 14.06 9.32 -0.74
N GLU A 53 13.74 9.45 -2.03
CA GLU A 53 14.59 10.12 -3.02
C GLU A 53 14.47 11.65 -2.94
N HIS A 54 13.38 12.18 -2.37
CA HIS A 54 13.20 13.63 -2.20
C HIS A 54 12.81 13.98 -0.77
N ASP A 55 13.71 14.70 -0.09
CA ASP A 55 13.48 15.29 1.24
C ASP A 55 12.23 16.16 1.28
N LEU A 56 11.83 16.76 0.15
CA LEU A 56 10.59 17.51 -0.02
C LEU A 56 9.36 16.77 0.53
N PHE A 57 9.26 15.45 0.31
CA PHE A 57 8.11 14.68 0.77
C PHE A 57 8.16 14.35 2.27
N THR A 58 9.32 14.48 2.91
CA THR A 58 9.48 14.24 4.35
C THR A 58 9.46 15.55 5.13
N TYR A 59 10.21 16.56 4.69
CA TYR A 59 10.45 17.80 5.42
C TYR A 59 9.80 19.05 4.80
N GLY A 60 9.33 18.98 3.56
CA GLY A 60 8.71 20.13 2.90
C GLY A 60 7.49 20.66 3.66
N ILE A 61 7.28 21.97 3.63
CA ILE A 61 6.14 22.65 4.22
C ILE A 61 4.87 22.22 3.48
N TYR A 62 3.83 21.87 4.22
CA TYR A 62 2.52 21.51 3.68
C TYR A 62 1.64 22.74 3.56
N ASP A 63 0.95 22.88 2.43
CA ASP A 63 -0.06 23.93 2.21
C ASP A 63 -1.32 23.36 1.53
N LEU A 64 -2.49 23.64 2.10
CA LEU A 64 -3.78 23.11 1.65
C LEU A 64 -4.46 24.10 0.69
N ILE A 65 -4.74 23.67 -0.53
CA ILE A 65 -5.22 24.57 -1.59
C ILE A 65 -6.75 24.54 -1.73
N LEU A 66 -7.37 23.38 -1.48
CA LEU A 66 -8.79 23.14 -1.76
C LEU A 66 -9.58 22.70 -0.52
N SER A 67 -9.42 23.44 0.59
CA SER A 67 -9.99 23.08 1.90
C SER A 67 -11.50 22.83 1.92
N ASN A 68 -12.26 23.50 1.06
CA ASN A 68 -13.72 23.38 0.98
C ASN A 68 -14.22 22.52 -0.19
N HIS A 69 -13.33 21.95 -1.01
CA HIS A 69 -13.74 21.17 -2.17
C HIS A 69 -14.19 19.76 -1.73
N LYS A 70 -15.43 19.38 -2.05
CA LYS A 70 -16.06 18.15 -1.52
C LYS A 70 -15.53 16.85 -2.13
N GLN A 71 -14.86 16.91 -3.28
CA GLN A 71 -14.45 15.73 -4.06
C GLN A 71 -12.95 15.63 -4.31
N ILE A 72 -12.20 16.70 -4.04
CA ILE A 72 -10.78 16.79 -4.42
C ILE A 72 -10.02 17.25 -3.19
N TYR A 73 -8.99 16.49 -2.82
CA TYR A 73 -8.04 16.86 -1.80
C TYR A 73 -6.75 17.31 -2.48
N GLY A 74 -6.47 18.61 -2.47
CA GLY A 74 -5.32 19.20 -3.16
C GLY A 74 -4.43 19.98 -2.20
N TYR A 75 -3.13 19.70 -2.24
CA TYR A 75 -2.12 20.35 -1.41
C TYR A 75 -0.79 20.43 -2.15
N THR A 76 0.09 21.32 -1.70
CA THR A 76 1.48 21.42 -2.15
C THR A 76 2.45 21.03 -1.04
N ARG A 77 3.67 20.68 -1.46
CA ARG A 77 4.86 20.57 -0.59
C ARG A 77 5.92 21.48 -1.16
N THR A 78 6.52 22.34 -0.34
CA THR A 78 7.59 23.28 -0.74
C THR A 78 8.78 23.19 0.20
N SER A 79 9.99 23.45 -0.31
CA SER A 79 11.21 23.65 0.47
C SER A 79 11.87 24.94 0.01
N ASP A 80 12.50 25.67 0.92
CA ASP A 80 13.26 26.91 0.61
C ASP A 80 14.47 26.65 -0.31
#